data_AF-A0A1F7LIA7-F1
#
_entry.id   AF-A0A1F7LIA7-F1
#
_cell.length_a   1.000
_cell.length_b   1.000
_cell.length_c   1.000
_cell.angle_alpha   90.00
_cell.angle_beta   90.00
_cell.angle_gamma   90.00
#
_symmetry.space_group_name_H-M   'P 1'
#
loop_
_entity.id
_entity.type
_entity.pdbx_description
1 polymer ?
#
loop_
_entity_poly.entity_id
_entity_poly.type
_entity_poly.pdbx_seq_one_letter_code
_entity_poly.pdbx_strand_id
1 'polypeptide(L)'
;MSDLERILEETRGARTRLIATGGVFSMDGDVAPLAEIRALAERHDALVMVDDRHGTGFFGPTGRGPPEHRGVPGRVDIELDTTR
;
A
#
# COMPACT_ATOMS: atom_id res chain seq x y z
N MET A 1 1.40 -10.23 -8.19
CA MET A 1 2.32 -9.14 -8.61
C MET A 1 2.40 -8.96 -10.12
N SER A 2 2.51 -10.04 -10.92
CA SER A 2 2.51 -9.97 -12.40
C SER A 2 1.33 -9.18 -12.98
N ASP A 3 0.13 -9.36 -12.45
CA ASP A 3 -1.06 -8.68 -12.97
C ASP A 3 -1.05 -7.17 -12.69
N LEU A 4 -0.53 -6.76 -11.52
CA LEU A 4 -0.39 -5.34 -11.18
C LEU A 4 0.62 -4.67 -12.11
N GLU A 5 1.74 -5.33 -12.39
CA GLU A 5 2.75 -4.83 -13.33
C GLU A 5 2.21 -4.72 -14.76
N ARG A 6 1.43 -5.72 -15.21
CA ARG A 6 0.74 -5.68 -16.51
C ARG A 6 -0.21 -4.47 -16.61
N ILE A 7 -1.03 -4.21 -15.59
CA ILE A 7 -1.95 -3.06 -15.59
C ILE A 7 -1.17 -1.74 -15.59
N LEU A 8 -0.06 -1.65 -14.86
CA LEU A 8 0.80 -0.46 -14.84
C LEU A 8 1.51 -0.21 -16.17
N GLU A 9 1.79 -1.27 -16.93
CA GLU A 9 2.30 -1.19 -18.31
C GLU A 9 1.24 -0.66 -19.27
N GLU A 10 0.04 -1.26 -19.24
CA GLU A 10 -1.09 -0.88 -20.11
C GLU A 10 -1.55 0.56 -19.88
N THR A 11 -1.37 1.07 -18.66
CA THR A 11 -1.79 2.42 -18.26
C THR A 11 -0.67 3.46 -18.35
N ARG A 12 0.51 3.15 -18.91
CA ARG A 12 1.66 4.07 -19.01
C ARG A 12 1.34 5.44 -19.62
N GLY A 13 0.34 5.53 -20.50
CA GLY A 13 -0.09 6.79 -21.11
C GLY A 13 -0.94 7.70 -20.20
N ALA A 14 -1.34 7.23 -19.01
CA ALA A 14 -2.15 8.01 -18.08
C ALA A 14 -1.32 9.10 -17.39
N ARG A 15 -1.89 10.31 -17.29
CA ARG A 15 -1.26 11.47 -16.63
C ARG A 15 -0.95 11.23 -15.15
N THR A 16 -1.77 10.45 -14.46
CA THR A 16 -1.63 10.16 -13.04
C THR A 16 -2.07 8.73 -12.81
N ARG A 17 -1.28 7.98 -12.04
CA ARG A 17 -1.54 6.57 -11.71
C ARG A 17 -1.46 6.39 -10.20
N LEU A 18 -2.44 5.69 -9.66
CA LEU A 18 -2.57 5.43 -8.23
C LEU A 18 -2.83 3.95 -8.02
N ILE A 19 -2.00 3.31 -7.21
CA ILE A 19 -2.23 1.96 -6.70
C ILE A 19 -2.92 2.09 -5.36
N ALA A 20 -4.16 1.62 -5.26
CA ALA A 20 -4.94 1.59 -4.03
C ALA A 20 -4.97 0.18 -3.46
N THR A 21 -4.57 0.00 -2.19
CA THR A 21 -4.56 -1.32 -1.55
C THR A 21 -4.89 -1.22 -0.05
N GLY A 22 -5.39 -2.30 0.55
CA GLY A 22 -5.55 -2.39 2.01
C GLY A 22 -4.23 -2.75 2.68
N GLY A 23 -3.98 -2.24 3.90
CA GLY A 23 -2.85 -2.67 4.72
C GLY A 23 -3.04 -4.11 5.23
N VAL A 24 -4.21 -4.36 5.82
CA VAL A 24 -4.70 -5.70 6.21
C VAL A 24 -6.04 -5.95 5.55
N PHE A 25 -6.19 -7.07 4.87
CA PHE A 25 -7.46 -7.49 4.28
C PHE A 25 -8.34 -8.12 5.36
N SER A 26 -9.48 -7.49 5.66
CA SER A 26 -10.34 -7.85 6.81
C SER A 26 -11.01 -9.21 6.74
N MET A 27 -11.15 -9.80 5.55
CA MET A 27 -11.77 -11.12 5.41
C MET A 27 -10.81 -12.24 5.79
N ASP A 28 -9.55 -12.14 5.37
CA ASP A 28 -8.58 -13.25 5.48
C ASP A 28 -7.46 -12.96 6.49
N GLY A 29 -7.30 -11.70 6.91
CA GLY A 29 -6.20 -11.26 7.78
C GLY A 29 -4.86 -11.11 7.03
N ASP A 30 -4.87 -11.28 5.71
CA ASP A 30 -3.67 -11.18 4.87
C ASP A 30 -3.14 -9.74 4.84
N VAL A 31 -1.82 -9.61 4.95
CA VAL A 31 -1.15 -8.30 4.92
C VAL A 31 -0.57 -8.08 3.52
N ALA A 32 -1.07 -7.07 2.81
CA ALA A 32 -0.67 -6.77 1.42
C ALA A 32 0.85 -6.62 1.29
N PRO A 33 1.53 -7.13 0.25
CA PRO A 33 2.99 -7.05 0.12
C PRO A 33 3.46 -5.62 -0.24
N LEU A 34 3.31 -4.68 0.70
CA LEU A 34 3.52 -3.24 0.50
C LEU A 34 4.92 -2.90 -0.03
N ALA A 35 5.96 -3.64 0.40
CA ALA A 35 7.32 -3.45 -0.09
C ALA A 35 7.44 -3.72 -1.60
N GLU A 36 6.81 -4.80 -2.08
CA GLU A 36 6.80 -5.15 -3.51
C GLU A 36 5.94 -4.19 -4.32
N ILE A 37 4.76 -3.82 -3.80
CA ILE A 37 3.86 -2.85 -4.43
C ILE A 37 4.57 -1.51 -4.61
N ARG A 38 5.27 -1.04 -3.57
CA ARG A 38 6.07 0.18 -3.62
C ARG A 38 7.18 0.10 -4.66
N ALA A 39 7.97 -0.98 -4.65
CA ALA A 39 9.06 -1.14 -5.61
C ALA A 39 8.55 -1.11 -7.06
N LEU A 40 7.34 -1.62 -7.29
CA LEU A 40 6.69 -1.56 -8.59
C LEU A 40 6.15 -0.15 -8.90
N ALA A 41 5.57 0.53 -7.93
CA ALA A 41 5.10 1.90 -8.05
C ALA A 41 6.24 2.87 -8.43
N GLU A 42 7.41 2.74 -7.78
CA GLU A 42 8.61 3.51 -8.09
C GLU A 42 9.12 3.25 -9.52
N ARG A 43 9.18 1.99 -9.96
CA ARG A 43 9.58 1.63 -11.33
C ARG A 43 8.65 2.19 -12.39
N HIS A 44 7.37 2.28 -12.06
CA HIS A 44 6.35 2.70 -13.00
C HIS A 44 5.95 4.15 -12.82
N ASP A 45 6.51 4.95 -11.92
CA ASP A 45 6.06 6.34 -11.64
C ASP A 45 4.55 6.40 -11.31
N ALA A 46 4.15 5.60 -10.32
CA ALA A 46 2.80 5.56 -9.79
C ALA A 46 2.79 5.91 -8.29
N LEU A 47 1.71 6.54 -7.85
CA LEU A 47 1.45 6.82 -6.44
C LEU A 47 0.92 5.57 -5.73
N VAL A 48 1.13 5.47 -4.42
CA VAL A 48 0.59 4.38 -3.58
C VAL A 48 -0.30 4.94 -2.48
N MET A 49 -1.54 4.46 -2.44
CA MET A 49 -2.50 4.69 -1.37
C MET A 49 -2.76 3.41 -0.59
N VAL A 50 -2.62 3.47 0.73
CA VAL A 50 -2.88 2.35 1.64
C VAL A 50 -4.05 2.68 2.56
N ASP A 51 -5.05 1.79 2.59
CA ASP A 51 -6.17 1.81 3.52
C ASP A 51 -5.86 0.89 4.71
N ASP A 52 -5.53 1.49 5.85
CA ASP A 52 -5.04 0.78 7.04
C ASP A 52 -6.05 0.72 8.20
N ARG A 53 -7.35 0.82 7.88
CA ARG A 53 -8.46 0.81 8.87
C ARG A 53 -8.46 -0.38 9.84
N HIS A 54 -7.76 -1.46 9.52
CA HIS A 54 -7.72 -2.69 10.33
C HIS A 54 -6.36 -2.97 10.98
N GLY A 55 -5.30 -2.22 10.64
CA GLY A 55 -3.96 -2.46 11.13
C GLY A 55 -3.52 -1.51 12.25
N THR A 56 -4.05 -0.28 12.26
CA THR A 56 -3.77 0.72 13.29
C THR A 56 -4.21 0.23 14.68
N GLY A 57 -3.29 0.28 15.64
CA GLY A 57 -3.48 -0.17 17.02
C GLY A 57 -3.05 -1.61 17.31
N PHE A 58 -2.81 -2.45 16.28
CA PHE A 58 -2.44 -3.87 16.45
C PHE A 58 -1.08 -4.25 15.85
N PHE A 59 -0.59 -3.49 14.88
CA PHE A 59 0.66 -3.79 14.16
C PHE A 59 1.69 -2.66 14.30
N GLY A 60 2.97 -3.04 14.29
CA GLY A 60 4.10 -2.13 14.44
C GLY A 60 4.51 -1.90 15.90
N PRO A 61 5.79 -1.62 16.19
CA PRO A 61 6.29 -1.44 17.56
C PRO A 61 5.61 -0.31 18.33
N THR A 62 5.00 0.67 17.65
CA THR A 62 4.20 1.73 18.30
C THR A 62 2.71 1.67 17.98
N GLY A 63 2.25 0.58 17.34
CA GLY A 63 0.85 0.40 16.98
C GLY A 63 0.39 1.31 15.83
N ARG A 64 1.31 1.83 15.01
CA ARG A 64 0.97 2.71 13.88
C ARG A 64 0.55 1.95 12.62
N GLY A 65 0.42 0.63 12.69
CA GLY A 65 -0.10 -0.20 11.63
C GLY A 65 0.94 -0.95 10.79
N PRO A 66 0.50 -1.80 9.85
CA PRO A 66 1.29 -2.50 8.84
C PRO A 66 2.42 -1.70 8.17
N PRO A 67 2.26 -0.40 7.83
CA PRO A 67 3.35 0.40 7.28
C PRO A 67 4.54 0.49 8.25
N GLU A 68 4.29 0.66 9.55
CA GLU A 68 5.32 0.63 10.59
C GLU A 68 5.88 -0.79 10.79
N HIS A 69 5.00 -1.80 10.82
CA HIS A 69 5.38 -3.20 11.01
C HIS A 69 6.31 -3.74 9.92
N ARG A 70 6.13 -3.31 8.67
CA ARG A 70 6.96 -3.74 7.52
C ARG A 70 8.18 -2.84 7.27
N GLY A 71 8.50 -1.92 8.18
CA GLY A 71 9.65 -1.02 8.01
C GLY A 71 9.45 0.04 6.91
N VAL A 72 8.19 0.36 6.60
CA VAL A 72 7.75 1.36 5.64
C VAL A 72 7.07 2.58 6.30
N PRO A 73 7.37 3.00 7.56
CA PRO A 73 6.68 4.15 8.15
C PRO A 73 6.99 5.42 7.35
N GLY A 74 5.93 6.12 6.93
CA GLY A 74 6.02 7.39 6.19
C GLY A 74 6.41 7.29 4.71
N ARG A 75 6.26 6.12 4.07
CA ARG A 75 6.64 5.90 2.66
C ARG A 75 5.50 5.48 1.73
N VAL A 76 4.26 5.73 2.14
CA VAL A 76 3.07 5.68 1.28
C VAL A 76 2.65 7.11 0.97
N ASP A 77 2.25 7.40 -0.26
CA ASP A 77 1.91 8.77 -0.68
C ASP A 77 0.61 9.24 -0.02
N ILE A 78 -0.32 8.30 0.20
CA ILE A 78 -1.61 8.55 0.83
C ILE A 78 -1.90 7.41 1.82
N GLU A 79 -2.16 7.77 3.07
CA GLU A 79 -2.60 6.84 4.12
C GLU A 79 -4.06 7.16 4.47
N LEU A 80 -4.93 6.17 4.38
CA LEU A 80 -6.33 6.25 4.77
C LEU A 80 -6.55 5.39 6.01
N ASP A 81 -7.07 5.98 7.07
CA ASP A 81 -7.40 5.31 8.32
C ASP A 81 -8.74 5.86 8.83
N THR A 82 -9.46 5.07 9.61
CA THR A 82 -10.70 5.44 10.30
C THR A 82 -10.44 6.16 11.61
N THR A 83 -9.24 6.03 12.18
CA THR A 83 -8.92 6.53 13.52
C THR A 83 -8.03 7.78 13.55
N ARG A 84 -7.66 8.32 12.37
CA ARG A 84 -6.79 9.50 12.22
C ARG A 84 -7.32 10.54 11.26
#